data_AF-A0AAD8FUW4-F1
#
_entry.id   AF-A0AAD8FUW4-F1
#
_cell.length_a   1.000
_cell.length_b   1.000
_cell.length_c   1.000
_cell.angle_alpha   90.00
_cell.angle_beta   90.00
_cell.angle_gamma   90.00
#
_symmetry.space_group_name_H-M   'P 1'
#
loop_
_entity.id
_entity.type
_entity.pdbx_description
1 polymer ?
#
loop_
_entity_poly.entity_id
_entity_poly.type
_entity_poly.pdbx_seq_one_letter_code
_entity_poly.pdbx_strand_id
1 'polypeptide(L)'
;MASPITGSAAVADVVRDLDTQIALIGPGPHNPKQLQDLEKLHDLKAKAQQIMNQYQPQALINLNFSSTVKAEPASTPPLSTSMANNTAAAAAAVATAAVVKIPGTPGPAGRLSPEGSQVLSKKKLQDLVREIDPNEQLDEDVEEMLLQIADDFIESVVTAACQLARHRKSSTLEVKDVQLHLERQWNMWIPGFGSDEIRPYKKACTTEAHKQRMALIRKTTKK
;
A
#
# COMPACT_ATOMS: atom_id res chain seq x y z
N MET A 1 5.83 12.21 8.80
CA MET A 1 5.98 12.77 7.43
C MET A 1 4.65 12.55 6.72
N ALA A 2 4.07 13.57 6.07
CA ALA A 2 2.75 13.49 5.44
C ALA A 2 2.88 13.67 3.92
N SER A 3 2.35 12.71 3.16
CA SER A 3 2.36 12.73 1.70
C SER A 3 0.94 12.83 1.13
N PRO A 4 0.49 14.04 0.74
CA PRO A 4 -0.61 14.20 -0.20
C PRO A 4 -0.11 13.97 -1.65
N ILE A 5 -0.86 14.46 -2.65
CA ILE A 5 -0.45 14.56 -4.07
C ILE A 5 -0.31 13.22 -4.84
N THR A 6 -1.32 12.34 -4.79
CA THR A 6 -1.52 11.33 -5.86
C THR A 6 -2.53 11.75 -6.94
N GLY A 7 -3.38 12.74 -6.66
CA GLY A 7 -4.44 13.17 -7.58
C GLY A 7 -3.95 13.87 -8.85
N SER A 8 -2.96 14.76 -8.73
CA SER A 8 -2.48 15.58 -9.88
C SER A 8 -1.84 14.74 -10.99
N ALA A 9 -1.12 13.67 -10.63
CA ALA A 9 -0.55 12.73 -11.59
C ALA A 9 -1.64 12.00 -12.41
N ALA A 10 -2.67 11.47 -11.74
CA ALA A 10 -3.76 10.77 -12.42
C ALA A 10 -4.55 11.67 -13.40
N VAL A 11 -4.70 12.97 -13.09
CA VAL A 11 -5.32 13.93 -14.02
C VAL A 11 -4.40 14.20 -15.23
N ALA A 12 -3.08 14.27 -15.04
CA ALA A 12 -2.12 14.40 -16.13
C ALA A 12 -2.07 13.15 -17.04
N ASP A 13 -2.29 11.96 -16.49
CA ASP A 13 -2.42 10.73 -17.27
C ASP A 13 -3.68 10.76 -18.16
N VAL A 14 -4.82 11.18 -17.61
CA VAL A 14 -6.08 11.34 -18.38
C VAL A 14 -5.94 12.38 -19.50
N VAL A 15 -5.24 13.50 -19.28
CA VAL A 15 -5.00 14.50 -20.34
C VAL A 15 -4.17 13.91 -21.48
N ARG A 16 -3.15 13.09 -21.17
CA ARG A 16 -2.32 12.41 -22.20
C ARG A 16 -3.08 11.33 -22.96
N ASP A 17 -3.99 10.61 -22.31
CA ASP A 17 -4.85 9.62 -22.95
C ASP A 17 -5.83 10.29 -23.93
N LEU A 18 -6.46 11.39 -23.52
CA LEU A 18 -7.33 12.21 -24.38
C LEU A 18 -6.58 12.81 -25.58
N ASP A 19 -5.37 13.34 -25.40
CA ASP A 19 -4.54 13.80 -26.52
C ASP A 19 -4.15 12.67 -27.48
N THR A 20 -3.89 11.47 -26.96
CA THR A 20 -3.63 10.28 -27.78
C THR A 20 -4.88 9.87 -28.57
N GLN A 21 -6.06 9.97 -27.96
CA GLN A 21 -7.33 9.64 -28.61
C GLN A 21 -7.73 10.68 -29.67
N ILE A 22 -7.46 11.97 -29.45
CA ILE A 22 -7.60 13.03 -30.46
C ILE A 22 -6.64 12.77 -31.64
N ALA A 23 -5.38 12.43 -31.36
CA ALA A 23 -4.39 12.13 -32.41
C ALA A 23 -4.77 10.90 -33.25
N LEU A 24 -5.41 9.89 -32.65
CA LEU A 24 -5.92 8.70 -33.35
C LEU A 24 -7.09 8.98 -34.32
N ILE A 25 -7.82 10.08 -34.14
CA ILE A 25 -8.87 10.51 -35.09
C ILE A 25 -8.24 11.13 -36.36
N GLY A 26 -7.02 11.67 -36.25
CA GLY A 26 -6.17 12.13 -37.36
C GLY A 26 -6.64 13.42 -38.04
N PRO A 27 -5.79 14.08 -38.85
CA PRO A 27 -6.20 15.24 -39.65
C PRO A 27 -6.89 14.79 -40.95
N GLY A 28 -8.20 15.01 -41.09
CA GLY A 28 -8.93 14.65 -42.31
C GLY A 28 -10.37 15.17 -42.38
N PRO A 29 -11.09 14.91 -43.49
CA PRO A 29 -12.51 15.28 -43.62
C PRO A 29 -13.37 14.41 -42.70
N HIS A 30 -13.72 14.94 -41.53
CA HIS A 30 -14.48 14.24 -40.51
C HIS A 30 -15.97 14.12 -40.85
N ASN A 31 -16.56 12.94 -40.64
CA ASN A 31 -18.01 12.78 -40.65
C ASN A 31 -18.65 13.59 -39.50
N PRO A 32 -19.93 14.02 -39.61
CA PRO A 32 -20.59 14.80 -38.55
C PRO A 32 -20.64 14.10 -37.18
N LYS A 33 -20.66 12.76 -37.15
CA LYS A 33 -20.52 11.98 -35.91
C LYS A 33 -19.12 12.07 -35.29
N GLN A 34 -18.07 12.14 -36.11
CA GLN A 34 -16.69 12.27 -35.63
C GLN A 34 -16.43 13.69 -35.11
N LEU A 35 -16.94 14.73 -35.79
CA LEU A 35 -16.87 16.11 -35.30
C LEU A 35 -17.47 16.25 -33.89
N GLN A 36 -18.67 15.71 -33.68
CA GLN A 36 -19.36 15.73 -32.38
C GLN A 36 -18.71 14.82 -31.31
N ASP A 37 -17.75 13.97 -31.67
CA ASP A 37 -16.96 13.18 -30.72
C ASP A 37 -15.65 13.89 -30.36
N LEU A 38 -15.00 14.48 -31.38
CA LEU A 38 -13.81 15.33 -31.25
C LEU A 38 -14.10 16.58 -30.38
N GLU A 39 -15.27 17.20 -30.57
CA GLU A 39 -15.80 18.29 -29.75
C GLU A 39 -15.91 17.89 -28.25
N LYS A 40 -16.48 16.71 -27.96
CA LYS A 40 -16.58 16.18 -26.58
C LYS A 40 -15.21 15.84 -25.98
N LEU A 41 -14.28 15.33 -26.78
CA LEU A 41 -12.90 15.06 -26.34
C LEU A 41 -12.17 16.37 -25.99
N HIS A 42 -12.36 17.43 -26.77
CA HIS A 42 -11.83 18.76 -26.45
C HIS A 42 -12.45 19.35 -25.17
N ASP A 43 -13.76 19.30 -25.00
CA ASP A 43 -14.45 19.75 -23.78
C ASP A 43 -13.98 18.97 -22.53
N LEU A 44 -13.87 17.64 -22.65
CA LEU A 44 -13.43 16.78 -21.56
C LEU A 44 -11.95 17.04 -21.21
N LYS A 45 -11.09 17.27 -22.21
CA LYS A 45 -9.69 17.69 -22.00
C LYS A 45 -9.62 19.05 -21.32
N ALA A 46 -10.37 20.05 -21.78
CA ALA A 46 -10.39 21.38 -21.19
C ALA A 46 -10.80 21.33 -19.71
N LYS A 47 -11.81 20.52 -19.38
CA LYS A 47 -12.27 20.29 -18.00
C LYS A 47 -11.22 19.58 -17.13
N ALA A 48 -10.52 18.57 -17.67
CA ALA A 48 -9.41 17.92 -16.97
C ALA A 48 -8.23 18.90 -16.73
N GLN A 49 -7.91 19.75 -17.71
CA GLN A 49 -6.87 20.77 -17.60
C GLN A 49 -7.23 21.85 -16.56
N GLN A 50 -8.50 22.26 -16.49
CA GLN A 50 -8.99 23.18 -15.47
C GLN A 50 -8.86 22.59 -14.06
N ILE A 51 -9.20 21.32 -13.88
CA ILE A 51 -9.02 20.60 -12.61
C ILE A 51 -7.53 20.54 -12.22
N MET A 52 -6.63 20.25 -13.17
CA MET A 52 -5.19 20.24 -12.92
C MET A 52 -4.69 21.59 -12.39
N ASN A 53 -5.07 22.69 -13.05
CA ASN A 53 -4.71 24.06 -12.63
C ASN A 53 -5.30 24.43 -11.26
N GLN A 54 -6.48 23.89 -10.90
CA GLN A 54 -7.13 24.14 -9.61
C GLN A 54 -6.44 23.43 -8.43
N TYR A 55 -5.80 22.28 -8.66
CA TYR A 55 -5.11 21.50 -7.62
C TYR A 55 -3.59 21.68 -7.61
N GLN A 56 -3.05 22.59 -8.44
CA GLN A 56 -1.64 22.93 -8.45
C GLN A 56 -1.31 23.84 -7.24
N PRO A 57 -0.26 23.56 -6.45
CA PRO A 57 0.10 24.41 -5.31
C PRO A 57 0.51 25.79 -5.82
N GLN A 58 -0.05 26.86 -5.24
CA GLN A 58 0.24 28.22 -5.69
C GLN A 58 1.70 28.60 -5.40
N ALA A 59 2.50 28.69 -6.46
CA ALA A 59 3.73 29.46 -6.43
C ALA A 59 3.37 30.94 -6.28
N LEU A 60 3.85 31.58 -5.22
CA LEU A 60 3.64 33.01 -4.94
C LEU A 60 4.38 33.88 -5.98
N ILE A 61 3.73 34.16 -7.11
CA ILE A 61 4.16 35.22 -8.03
C ILE A 61 3.37 36.48 -7.68
N ASN A 62 3.84 37.20 -6.65
CA ASN A 62 3.53 38.61 -6.50
C ASN A 62 4.66 39.36 -5.79
N LEU A 63 5.57 39.94 -6.57
CA LEU A 63 6.36 41.09 -6.15
C LEU A 63 6.72 41.92 -7.39
N ASN A 64 5.80 42.81 -7.76
CA ASN A 64 6.03 43.78 -8.82
C ASN A 64 6.91 44.91 -8.26
N PHE A 65 8.14 45.08 -8.75
CA PHE A 65 8.92 46.27 -8.46
C PHE A 65 9.65 46.79 -9.70
N SER A 66 9.58 48.11 -9.90
CA SER A 66 10.07 48.76 -11.12
C SER A 66 11.57 49.00 -11.09
N SER A 67 12.23 48.88 -12.24
CA SER A 67 13.21 49.86 -12.70
C SER A 67 13.46 49.75 -14.20
N THR A 68 13.52 50.90 -14.88
CA THR A 68 13.87 51.04 -16.29
C THR A 68 15.38 51.01 -16.52
N VAL A 69 15.86 50.24 -17.50
CA VAL A 69 17.07 50.58 -18.29
C VAL A 69 16.98 49.99 -19.70
N LYS A 70 17.77 50.58 -20.61
CA LYS A 70 17.78 50.41 -22.07
C LYS A 70 19.09 49.77 -22.53
N ALA A 71 19.04 48.79 -23.43
CA ALA A 71 20.20 48.34 -24.22
C ALA A 71 19.79 47.64 -25.54
N GLU A 72 20.69 47.62 -26.52
CA GLU A 72 20.55 47.02 -27.87
C GLU A 72 21.49 45.78 -28.02
N PRO A 73 21.44 45.02 -29.13
CA PRO A 73 22.07 43.68 -29.22
C PRO A 73 23.51 43.65 -29.75
N ALA A 74 24.29 42.63 -29.36
CA ALA A 74 25.47 42.14 -30.12
C ALA A 74 25.94 40.71 -29.76
N SER A 75 26.26 39.95 -30.82
CA SER A 75 27.26 38.87 -31.02
C SER A 75 27.86 37.99 -29.89
N THR A 76 27.76 36.68 -30.17
CA THR A 76 28.57 35.48 -29.82
C THR A 76 30.12 35.59 -29.80
N PRO A 77 30.90 34.53 -29.44
CA PRO A 77 30.96 33.69 -28.22
C PRO A 77 32.44 33.63 -27.66
N PRO A 78 32.82 32.76 -26.68
CA PRO A 78 33.39 31.43 -27.02
C PRO A 78 33.15 30.32 -25.94
N LEU A 79 33.97 29.25 -25.95
CA LEU A 79 33.75 27.93 -25.31
C LEU A 79 34.57 27.68 -24.02
N SER A 80 34.07 26.86 -23.07
CA SER A 80 34.66 25.52 -22.72
C SER A 80 34.28 24.94 -21.32
N THR A 81 34.17 23.60 -21.27
CA THR A 81 34.38 22.66 -20.12
C THR A 81 33.65 22.82 -18.76
N SER A 82 32.67 21.94 -18.55
CA SER A 82 32.68 20.84 -17.54
C SER A 82 33.06 21.11 -16.06
N MET A 83 32.06 21.07 -15.17
CA MET A 83 31.86 20.07 -14.08
C MET A 83 30.48 20.37 -13.41
N ALA A 84 29.57 19.44 -13.13
CA ALA A 84 29.59 18.11 -12.48
C ALA A 84 29.27 18.18 -10.96
N ASN A 85 28.18 17.51 -10.58
CA ASN A 85 27.45 17.66 -9.32
C ASN A 85 28.25 17.32 -8.05
N ASN A 86 28.03 18.09 -6.98
CA ASN A 86 28.33 17.69 -5.61
C ASN A 86 27.08 17.13 -4.92
N THR A 87 27.07 15.85 -4.57
CA THR A 87 26.14 15.29 -3.57
C THR A 87 26.82 14.11 -2.88
N ALA A 88 26.98 14.19 -1.57
CA ALA A 88 27.61 13.14 -0.78
C ALA A 88 26.57 12.26 -0.07
N ALA A 89 26.74 10.94 -0.10
CA ALA A 89 26.53 10.07 1.06
C ALA A 89 27.04 8.63 0.80
N ALA A 90 27.57 8.01 1.85
CA ALA A 90 27.61 6.57 2.13
C ALA A 90 28.22 5.60 1.09
N ALA A 91 29.49 5.25 1.30
CA ALA A 91 30.00 3.89 1.11
C ALA A 91 31.05 3.55 2.19
N ALA A 92 31.18 2.27 2.51
CA ALA A 92 31.91 1.73 3.65
C ALA A 92 33.43 2.00 3.70
N ALA A 93 34.00 1.91 4.91
CA ALA A 93 35.41 1.64 5.14
C ALA A 93 35.58 0.57 6.23
N VAL A 94 36.44 -0.43 5.97
CA VAL A 94 36.82 -1.50 6.91
C VAL A 94 38.31 -1.35 7.22
N ALA A 95 38.71 -1.42 8.49
CA ALA A 95 40.10 -1.59 8.89
C ALA A 95 40.26 -2.29 10.26
N THR A 96 41.11 -3.30 10.29
CA THR A 96 41.73 -4.01 11.42
C THR A 96 42.72 -3.09 12.18
N ALA A 97 43.21 -3.33 13.42
CA ALA A 97 43.07 -4.38 14.46
C ALA A 97 43.38 -3.74 15.86
N ALA A 98 43.79 -4.35 17.00
CA ALA A 98 44.25 -5.70 17.35
C ALA A 98 44.22 -6.01 18.87
N VAL A 99 44.24 -7.32 19.21
CA VAL A 99 44.85 -7.99 20.39
C VAL A 99 44.71 -7.40 21.82
N VAL A 100 44.05 -8.17 22.71
CA VAL A 100 44.61 -8.74 23.97
C VAL A 100 43.74 -9.93 24.44
N LYS A 101 44.30 -10.81 25.30
CA LYS A 101 43.73 -12.06 25.90
C LYS A 101 42.41 -11.83 26.69
N ILE A 102 41.60 -12.82 27.13
CA ILE A 102 41.75 -14.28 27.38
C ILE A 102 40.38 -15.01 27.12
N PRO A 103 40.26 -16.37 27.15
CA PRO A 103 39.11 -17.09 26.60
C PRO A 103 37.96 -17.43 27.59
N GLY A 104 36.77 -17.67 27.04
CA GLY A 104 35.63 -18.32 27.71
C GLY A 104 34.35 -18.32 26.86
N THR A 105 33.72 -19.47 26.66
CA THR A 105 32.48 -19.60 25.86
C THR A 105 31.22 -19.50 26.72
N PRO A 106 30.28 -18.62 26.33
CA PRO A 106 28.86 -18.95 26.21
C PRO A 106 28.55 -19.22 24.72
N GLY A 107 27.63 -20.10 24.32
CA GLY A 107 26.35 -20.41 24.96
C GLY A 107 25.30 -19.44 24.41
N PRO A 108 24.28 -19.88 23.64
CA PRO A 108 23.30 -18.97 23.06
C PRO A 108 22.54 -18.27 24.19
N ALA A 109 22.64 -16.94 24.25
CA ALA A 109 22.03 -16.15 25.32
C ALA A 109 20.51 -16.36 25.29
N GLY A 110 19.94 -16.74 26.44
CA GLY A 110 18.52 -17.05 26.55
C GLY A 110 17.64 -15.87 26.16
N ARG A 111 16.52 -16.15 25.48
CA ARG A 111 15.42 -15.21 25.25
C ARG A 111 14.76 -14.92 26.60
N LEU A 112 15.35 -14.01 27.38
CA LEU A 112 14.75 -13.50 28.61
C LEU A 112 13.42 -12.83 28.25
N SER A 113 12.32 -13.53 28.52
CA SER A 113 10.98 -13.09 28.15
C SER A 113 10.60 -11.82 28.92
N PRO A 114 9.94 -10.83 28.28
CA PRO A 114 9.44 -9.67 29.00
C PRO A 114 8.24 -10.06 29.87
N GLU A 115 8.52 -10.38 31.14
CA GLU A 115 7.58 -10.84 32.18
C GLU A 115 6.34 -9.94 32.38
N GLY A 116 6.37 -8.69 31.87
CA GLY A 116 5.24 -7.77 31.86
C GLY A 116 4.25 -7.88 30.68
N SER A 117 4.40 -8.87 29.79
CA SER A 117 3.59 -8.98 28.55
C SER A 117 2.69 -10.22 28.43
N GLN A 118 2.72 -11.14 29.39
CA GLN A 118 1.95 -12.39 29.29
C GLN A 118 0.44 -12.14 29.48
N VAL A 119 -0.35 -12.33 28.40
CA VAL A 119 -1.77 -11.95 28.38
C VAL A 119 -2.71 -13.01 28.93
N LEU A 120 -2.26 -14.26 29.05
CA LEU A 120 -2.97 -15.37 29.68
C LEU A 120 -2.13 -15.90 30.84
N SER A 121 -2.68 -15.94 32.05
CA SER A 121 -1.96 -16.48 33.22
C SER A 121 -2.09 -18.00 33.34
N LYS A 122 -1.05 -18.67 33.85
CA LYS A 122 -1.02 -20.11 34.16
C LYS A 122 -2.26 -20.55 34.96
N LYS A 123 -2.68 -19.73 35.94
CA LYS A 123 -3.94 -19.93 36.67
C LYS A 123 -5.18 -19.95 35.76
N LYS A 124 -5.35 -18.99 34.85
CA LYS A 124 -6.54 -18.95 33.98
C LYS A 124 -6.51 -20.06 32.93
N LEU A 125 -5.35 -20.53 32.50
CA LEU A 125 -5.23 -21.77 31.71
C LEU A 125 -5.77 -22.97 32.50
N GLN A 126 -5.32 -23.18 33.75
CA GLN A 126 -5.82 -24.26 34.61
C GLN A 126 -7.33 -24.16 34.90
N ASP A 127 -7.85 -22.94 35.13
CA ASP A 127 -9.28 -22.72 35.31
C ASP A 127 -10.08 -23.01 34.02
N LEU A 128 -9.49 -22.87 32.82
CA LEU A 128 -10.11 -23.22 31.53
C LEU A 128 -10.05 -24.72 31.23
N VAL A 129 -8.93 -25.40 31.54
CA VAL A 129 -8.82 -26.87 31.37
C VAL A 129 -9.90 -27.58 32.19
N ARG A 130 -10.10 -27.18 33.45
CA ARG A 130 -11.14 -27.73 34.34
C ARG A 130 -12.58 -27.40 33.92
N GLU A 131 -12.77 -26.39 33.07
CA GLU A 131 -14.06 -26.06 32.46
C GLU A 131 -14.39 -27.02 31.29
N ILE A 132 -13.37 -27.67 30.71
CA ILE A 132 -13.47 -28.64 29.61
C ILE A 132 -13.49 -30.08 30.14
N ASP A 133 -12.50 -30.49 30.94
CA ASP A 133 -12.50 -31.73 31.71
C ASP A 133 -11.93 -31.49 33.13
N PRO A 134 -12.72 -31.67 34.21
CA PRO A 134 -12.24 -31.49 35.58
C PRO A 134 -11.29 -32.60 36.08
N ASN A 135 -11.11 -33.68 35.31
CA ASN A 135 -10.23 -34.80 35.66
C ASN A 135 -8.86 -34.72 34.94
N GLU A 136 -8.74 -33.91 33.89
CA GLU A 136 -7.48 -33.72 33.17
C GLU A 136 -6.56 -32.75 33.92
N GLN A 137 -5.28 -33.10 34.01
CA GLN A 137 -4.25 -32.25 34.59
C GLN A 137 -3.03 -32.27 33.68
N LEU A 138 -2.62 -31.08 33.24
CA LEU A 138 -1.48 -30.90 32.34
C LEU A 138 -0.15 -30.90 33.12
N ASP A 139 0.89 -31.40 32.47
CA ASP A 139 2.28 -31.24 32.92
C ASP A 139 2.77 -29.80 32.73
N GLU A 140 3.72 -29.37 33.55
CA GLU A 140 4.26 -28.01 33.57
C GLU A 140 4.81 -27.55 32.20
N ASP A 141 5.57 -28.42 31.51
CA ASP A 141 6.10 -28.17 30.15
C ASP A 141 4.97 -27.96 29.11
N VAL A 142 3.82 -28.63 29.29
CA VAL A 142 2.67 -28.53 28.39
C VAL A 142 1.90 -27.23 28.64
N GLU A 143 1.74 -26.83 29.91
CA GLU A 143 1.18 -25.51 30.24
C GLU A 143 2.03 -24.38 29.65
N GLU A 144 3.36 -24.44 29.76
CA GLU A 144 4.25 -23.42 29.19
C GLU A 144 4.21 -23.39 27.66
N MET A 145 4.19 -24.55 26.98
CA MET A 145 4.06 -24.60 25.53
C MET A 145 2.71 -24.05 25.04
N LEU A 146 1.60 -24.33 25.73
CA LEU A 146 0.29 -23.75 25.40
C LEU A 146 0.25 -22.24 25.61
N LEU A 147 0.92 -21.72 26.64
CA LEU A 147 1.03 -20.28 26.88
C LEU A 147 1.85 -19.57 25.78
N GLN A 148 2.98 -20.13 25.35
CA GLN A 148 3.75 -19.57 24.22
C GLN A 148 2.93 -19.59 22.91
N ILE A 149 2.18 -20.66 22.64
CA ILE A 149 1.29 -20.74 21.47
C ILE A 149 0.18 -19.67 21.52
N ALA A 150 -0.34 -19.34 22.71
CA ALA A 150 -1.34 -18.29 22.88
C ALA A 150 -0.76 -16.88 22.64
N ASP A 151 0.46 -16.61 23.14
CA ASP A 151 1.16 -15.34 22.89
C ASP A 151 1.53 -15.19 21.40
N ASP A 152 2.06 -16.24 20.75
CA ASP A 152 2.40 -16.27 19.32
C ASP A 152 1.15 -16.08 18.43
N PHE A 153 0.03 -16.69 18.80
CA PHE A 153 -1.28 -16.48 18.15
C PHE A 153 -1.70 -15.01 18.23
N ILE A 154 -1.54 -14.37 19.39
CA ILE A 154 -1.93 -12.96 19.59
C ILE A 154 -1.00 -12.01 18.84
N GLU A 155 0.32 -12.23 18.83
CA GLU A 155 1.25 -11.44 18.01
C GLU A 155 0.91 -11.55 16.52
N SER A 156 0.59 -12.75 16.03
CA SER A 156 0.17 -13.00 14.65
C SER A 156 -1.13 -12.28 14.29
N VAL A 157 -2.19 -12.45 15.09
CA VAL A 157 -3.51 -11.84 14.88
C VAL A 157 -3.44 -10.31 14.94
N VAL A 158 -2.75 -9.75 15.93
CA VAL A 158 -2.58 -8.28 16.07
C VAL A 158 -1.75 -7.72 14.92
N THR A 159 -0.68 -8.40 14.52
CA THR A 159 0.16 -7.99 13.38
C THR A 159 -0.64 -7.96 12.08
N ALA A 160 -1.46 -8.99 11.82
CA ALA A 160 -2.31 -9.04 10.64
C ALA A 160 -3.45 -8.00 10.67
N ALA A 161 -4.09 -7.79 11.82
CA ALA A 161 -5.11 -6.76 12.00
C ALA A 161 -4.55 -5.34 11.78
N CYS A 162 -3.35 -5.06 12.30
CA CYS A 162 -2.63 -3.80 12.05
C CYS A 162 -2.30 -3.60 10.55
N GLN A 163 -1.99 -4.68 9.81
CA GLN A 163 -1.81 -4.61 8.36
C GLN A 163 -3.12 -4.31 7.62
N LEU A 164 -4.25 -4.89 8.05
CA LEU A 164 -5.58 -4.62 7.48
C LEU A 164 -6.05 -3.18 7.72
N ALA A 165 -5.85 -2.65 8.94
CA ALA A 165 -6.15 -1.26 9.27
C ALA A 165 -5.36 -0.29 8.38
N ARG A 166 -4.04 -0.53 8.24
CA ARG A 166 -3.16 0.23 7.34
C ARG A 166 -3.54 0.07 5.87
N HIS A 167 -4.03 -1.09 5.44
CA HIS A 167 -4.49 -1.33 4.07
C HIS A 167 -5.71 -0.47 3.71
N ARG A 168 -6.68 -0.27 4.63
CA ARG A 168 -7.75 0.73 4.42
C ARG A 168 -7.31 2.18 4.64
N LYS A 169 -6.01 2.43 4.86
CA LYS A 169 -5.40 3.74 5.17
C LYS A 169 -5.84 4.33 6.53
N SER A 170 -6.28 3.49 7.45
CA SER A 170 -6.57 3.88 8.84
C SER A 170 -5.30 3.89 9.68
N SER A 171 -5.20 4.85 10.61
CA SER A 171 -4.25 4.82 11.74
C SER A 171 -4.82 4.15 12.98
N THR A 172 -6.11 3.78 12.96
CA THR A 172 -6.85 3.18 14.07
C THR A 172 -7.27 1.77 13.70
N LEU A 173 -6.88 0.80 14.52
CA LEU A 173 -7.34 -0.59 14.44
C LEU A 173 -8.81 -0.67 14.85
N GLU A 174 -9.62 -1.38 14.06
CA GLU A 174 -11.04 -1.59 14.33
C GLU A 174 -11.33 -3.09 14.53
N VAL A 175 -12.44 -3.40 15.20
CA VAL A 175 -12.92 -4.79 15.39
C VAL A 175 -12.99 -5.55 14.05
N LYS A 176 -13.35 -4.86 12.97
CA LYS A 176 -13.44 -5.40 11.61
C LYS A 176 -12.10 -5.93 11.05
N ASP A 177 -10.96 -5.45 11.56
CA ASP A 177 -9.64 -5.97 11.17
C ASP A 177 -9.36 -7.33 11.78
N VAL A 178 -9.57 -7.43 13.10
CA VAL A 178 -9.34 -8.66 13.88
C VAL A 178 -10.29 -9.75 13.41
N GLN A 179 -11.58 -9.43 13.30
CA GLN A 179 -12.62 -10.35 12.83
C GLN A 179 -12.31 -10.92 11.45
N LEU A 180 -11.97 -10.07 10.48
CA LEU A 180 -11.68 -10.48 9.10
C LEU A 180 -10.46 -11.43 9.01
N HIS A 181 -9.50 -11.30 9.92
CA HIS A 181 -8.35 -12.21 9.99
C HIS A 181 -8.73 -13.55 10.65
N LEU A 182 -9.44 -13.53 11.78
CA LEU A 182 -9.89 -14.74 12.49
C LEU A 182 -10.80 -15.61 11.61
N GLU A 183 -11.77 -15.02 10.92
CA GLU A 183 -12.69 -15.74 10.04
C GLU A 183 -12.00 -16.34 8.82
N ARG A 184 -10.98 -15.67 8.28
CA ARG A 184 -10.33 -16.08 7.02
C ARG A 184 -9.14 -17.00 7.19
N GLN A 185 -8.41 -16.92 8.29
CA GLN A 185 -7.16 -17.66 8.49
C GLN A 185 -7.28 -18.73 9.58
N TRP A 186 -8.08 -18.45 10.62
CA TRP A 186 -8.34 -19.39 11.72
C TRP A 186 -9.70 -20.09 11.60
N ASN A 187 -10.53 -19.68 10.63
CA ASN A 187 -11.90 -20.15 10.43
C ASN A 187 -12.78 -20.01 11.70
N MET A 188 -12.43 -19.03 12.55
CA MET A 188 -13.14 -18.73 13.79
C MET A 188 -14.20 -17.65 13.52
N TRP A 189 -15.45 -17.91 13.90
CA TRP A 189 -16.53 -16.93 13.88
C TRP A 189 -16.95 -16.58 15.31
N ILE A 190 -17.04 -15.30 15.63
CA ILE A 190 -17.39 -14.83 16.98
C ILE A 190 -18.84 -14.31 16.97
N PRO A 191 -19.79 -14.96 17.65
CA PRO A 191 -21.17 -14.51 17.73
C PRO A 191 -21.27 -13.09 18.33
N GLY A 192 -22.19 -12.29 17.80
CA GLY A 192 -22.45 -10.92 18.29
C GLY A 192 -21.49 -9.85 17.79
N PHE A 193 -20.39 -10.21 17.12
CA PHE A 193 -19.46 -9.27 16.50
C PHE A 193 -19.58 -9.28 14.96
N GLY A 194 -19.57 -8.10 14.35
CA GLY A 194 -19.64 -7.93 12.89
C GLY A 194 -21.03 -8.17 12.30
N SER A 195 -22.03 -7.39 12.73
CA SER A 195 -23.37 -7.36 12.12
C SER A 195 -23.42 -6.61 10.77
N ASP A 196 -22.41 -6.79 9.93
CA ASP A 196 -22.43 -6.49 8.50
C ASP A 196 -22.35 -7.83 7.77
N GLU A 197 -23.30 -8.12 6.88
CA GLU A 197 -23.32 -9.40 6.17
C GLU A 197 -21.98 -9.70 5.49
N ILE A 198 -21.34 -10.82 5.86
CA ILE A 198 -20.41 -11.53 4.98
C ILE A 198 -21.28 -12.25 3.93
N ARG A 199 -21.90 -11.43 3.07
CA ARG A 199 -22.82 -11.84 2.02
C ARG A 199 -22.10 -12.89 1.16
N PRO A 200 -22.64 -14.12 1.02
CA PRO A 200 -21.95 -15.22 0.36
C PRO A 200 -21.33 -14.79 -0.96
N TYR A 201 -19.99 -14.85 -0.99
CA TYR A 201 -19.08 -14.50 -2.10
C TYR A 201 -19.81 -13.99 -3.35
N LYS A 202 -19.88 -12.65 -3.53
CA LYS A 202 -20.34 -12.05 -4.79
C LYS A 202 -19.52 -12.67 -5.92
N LYS A 203 -20.13 -13.59 -6.68
CA LYS A 203 -19.44 -14.38 -7.71
C LYS A 203 -18.61 -13.45 -8.57
N ALA A 204 -17.30 -13.70 -8.63
CA ALA A 204 -16.35 -12.82 -9.29
C ALA A 204 -16.88 -12.39 -10.65
N CYS A 205 -16.90 -11.08 -10.91
CA CYS A 205 -17.52 -10.52 -12.11
C CYS A 205 -16.87 -11.17 -13.34
N THR A 206 -17.64 -11.99 -14.07
CA THR A 206 -17.09 -12.75 -15.19
C THR A 206 -16.73 -11.77 -16.30
N THR A 207 -15.42 -11.63 -16.54
CA THR A 207 -14.89 -10.76 -17.59
C THR A 207 -15.45 -11.18 -18.94
N GLU A 208 -15.59 -10.25 -19.88
CA GLU A 208 -16.07 -10.56 -21.23
C GLU A 208 -15.21 -11.65 -21.89
N ALA A 209 -13.89 -11.62 -21.71
CA ALA A 209 -12.99 -12.68 -22.14
C ALA A 209 -13.33 -14.06 -21.52
N HIS A 210 -13.68 -14.13 -20.23
CA HIS A 210 -14.12 -15.38 -19.60
C HIS A 210 -15.46 -15.86 -20.16
N LYS A 211 -16.44 -14.95 -20.37
CA LYS A 211 -17.73 -15.26 -21.00
C LYS A 211 -17.54 -15.81 -22.42
N GLN A 212 -16.69 -15.17 -23.22
CA GLN A 212 -16.34 -15.59 -24.58
C GLN A 212 -15.66 -16.97 -24.58
N ARG A 213 -14.68 -17.21 -23.69
CA ARG A 213 -14.06 -18.54 -23.51
C ARG A 213 -15.10 -19.61 -23.17
N MET A 214 -16.01 -19.34 -22.23
CA MET A 214 -17.09 -20.26 -21.88
C MET A 214 -18.06 -20.51 -23.06
N ALA A 215 -18.37 -19.48 -23.86
CA ALA A 215 -19.21 -19.62 -25.04
C ALA A 215 -18.53 -20.46 -26.15
N LEU A 216 -17.22 -20.32 -26.35
CA LEU A 216 -16.45 -21.16 -27.27
C LEU A 216 -16.42 -22.63 -26.82
N ILE A 217 -16.13 -22.89 -25.54
CA ILE A 217 -16.13 -24.26 -24.98
C ILE A 217 -17.51 -24.92 -25.13
N ARG A 218 -18.61 -24.19 -24.83
CA ARG A 218 -19.98 -24.70 -25.04
C ARG A 218 -20.32 -24.99 -26.50
N LYS A 219 -19.67 -24.32 -27.46
CA LYS A 219 -19.83 -24.60 -28.90
C LYS A 219 -19.02 -25.82 -29.34
N THR A 220 -17.86 -26.09 -28.74
CA THR A 220 -17.03 -27.25 -29.10
C THR A 220 -17.45 -28.54 -28.41
N THR A 221 -18.02 -28.50 -27.20
CA THR A 221 -18.57 -29.70 -26.51
C THR A 221 -20.01 -30.05 -26.90
N LYS A 222 -20.54 -29.48 -27.99
CA LYS A 222 -21.87 -29.81 -28.55
C LYS A 222 -21.73 -30.46 -29.94
N LYS A 223 -20.82 -31.43 -30.02
CA LYS A 223 -20.60 -32.35 -31.13
C LYS A 223 -20.61 -33.78 -30.59
#